data_AF-A0A7Y3G3K2-F1
#
_entry.id   AF-A0A7Y3G3K2-F1
#
_cell.length_a   1.000
_cell.length_b   1.000
_cell.length_c   1.000
_cell.angle_alpha   90.00
_cell.angle_beta   90.00
_cell.angle_gamma   90.00
#
_symmetry.space_group_name_H-M   'P 1'
#
loop_
_entity.id
_entity.type
_entity.pdbx_description
1 polymer ?
#
loop_
_entity_poly.entity_id
_entity_poly.type
_entity_poly.pdbx_seq_one_letter_code
_entity_poly.pdbx_strand_id
1 'polypeptide(L)'
;MMRRIQAAVGMIIALAFLLVACGGSTDASLGSEVATDAGTYNEITVAELNPLLDDPQFIVVNTHLPFAGDIPGTDLSIPYDQLEQHLDQL
;
A
#
# COMPACT_ATOMS: atom_id res chain seq x y z
N MET A 1 -47.93 -19.35 -14.01
CA MET A 1 -46.59 -19.99 -13.96
C MET A 1 -45.46 -18.95 -14.15
N MET A 2 -45.49 -18.12 -15.20
CA MET A 2 -44.51 -17.03 -15.47
C MET A 2 -44.20 -16.09 -14.29
N ARG A 3 -45.21 -15.61 -13.53
CA ARG A 3 -44.99 -14.67 -12.40
C ARG A 3 -44.20 -15.27 -11.23
N ARG A 4 -44.28 -16.60 -11.04
CA ARG A 4 -43.49 -17.31 -10.02
C ARG A 4 -42.04 -17.49 -10.45
N ILE A 5 -41.82 -17.65 -11.76
CA ILE A 5 -40.48 -17.77 -12.37
C ILE A 5 -39.77 -16.40 -12.35
N GLN A 6 -40.46 -15.30 -12.64
CA GLN A 6 -39.89 -13.95 -12.56
C GLN A 6 -39.48 -13.55 -11.14
N ALA A 7 -40.28 -13.91 -10.13
CA ALA A 7 -39.92 -13.68 -8.73
C ALA A 7 -38.69 -14.52 -8.30
N ALA A 8 -38.59 -15.77 -8.76
CA ALA A 8 -37.44 -16.63 -8.48
C ALA A 8 -36.16 -16.12 -9.15
N VAL A 9 -36.23 -15.66 -10.40
CA VAL A 9 -35.07 -15.08 -11.13
C VAL A 9 -34.59 -13.78 -10.48
N GLY A 10 -35.51 -12.90 -10.06
CA GLY A 10 -35.16 -11.67 -9.35
C GLY A 10 -34.47 -11.94 -8.00
N MET A 11 -34.92 -12.96 -7.27
CA MET A 11 -34.32 -13.35 -5.98
C MET A 11 -32.91 -13.94 -6.15
N ILE A 12 -32.67 -14.71 -7.22
CA ILE A 12 -31.35 -15.28 -7.52
C ILE A 12 -30.36 -14.18 -7.91
N ILE A 13 -30.78 -13.19 -8.71
CA ILE A 13 -29.92 -12.06 -9.09
C ILE A 13 -29.56 -11.21 -7.85
N ALA A 14 -30.53 -10.92 -6.98
CA ALA A 14 -30.27 -10.20 -5.73
C ALA A 14 -29.29 -10.95 -4.81
N LEU A 15 -29.38 -12.28 -4.76
CA LEU A 15 -28.46 -13.12 -3.98
C LEU A 15 -27.05 -13.16 -4.59
N ALA A 16 -26.92 -13.08 -5.91
CA ALA A 16 -25.62 -13.01 -6.59
C ALA A 16 -24.87 -11.69 -6.32
N PHE A 17 -25.59 -10.57 -6.16
CA PHE A 17 -24.98 -9.28 -5.80
C PHE A 17 -24.46 -9.24 -4.36
N LEU A 18 -25.00 -10.05 -3.44
CA LEU A 18 -24.53 -10.11 -2.05
C LEU A 18 -23.15 -10.78 -1.90
N LEU A 19 -22.70 -11.58 -2.87
CA LEU A 19 -21.41 -12.27 -2.84
C LEU A 19 -20.21 -11.36 -3.20
N VAL A 20 -20.45 -10.22 -3.84
CA VAL A 20 -19.38 -9.29 -4.28
C VAL A 20 -18.85 -8.42 -3.12
N ALA A 21 -19.61 -8.30 -2.03
CA ALA A 21 -19.26 -7.46 -0.88
C ALA A 21 -18.29 -8.11 0.12
N CYS A 22 -17.91 -9.37 -0.07
CA CYS A 22 -17.00 -10.09 0.85
C CYS A 22 -15.54 -10.14 0.36
N GLY A 23 -15.21 -9.44 -0.74
CA GLY A 23 -13.83 -9.09 -1.08
C GLY A 23 -13.33 -7.98 -0.16
N GLY A 24 -13.39 -8.21 1.15
CA GLY A 24 -12.84 -7.31 2.15
C GLY A 24 -11.33 -7.26 1.95
N SER A 25 -10.85 -6.08 1.55
CA SER A 25 -9.44 -5.71 1.56
C SER A 25 -8.84 -6.21 2.87
N THR A 26 -7.91 -7.15 2.76
CA THR A 26 -7.08 -7.52 3.90
C THR A 26 -6.14 -6.34 4.07
N ASP A 27 -6.62 -5.27 4.72
CA ASP A 27 -5.78 -4.16 5.16
C ASP A 27 -4.91 -4.74 6.29
N ALA A 28 -3.92 -5.53 5.92
CA ALA A 28 -2.78 -5.79 6.76
C ALA A 28 -2.17 -4.41 6.99
N SER A 29 -2.33 -3.89 8.20
CA SER A 29 -1.69 -2.64 8.65
C SER A 29 -0.22 -2.71 8.25
N LEU A 30 0.20 -1.83 7.33
CA LEU A 30 1.57 -1.77 6.85
C LEU A 30 2.45 -1.19 7.97
N GLY A 31 3.33 -2.01 8.54
CA GLY A 31 4.24 -1.58 9.59
C GLY A 31 3.59 -1.32 10.95
N SER A 32 4.39 -0.72 11.83
CA SER A 32 4.03 -0.33 13.20
C SER A 32 4.28 1.16 13.42
N GLU A 33 3.34 1.86 14.04
CA GLU A 33 3.48 3.28 14.35
C GLU A 33 4.58 3.51 15.39
N VAL A 34 5.50 4.42 15.09
CA VAL A 34 6.58 4.88 15.98
C VAL A 34 6.41 6.38 16.20
N ALA A 35 6.41 6.80 17.46
CA ALA A 35 6.34 8.20 17.86
C ALA A 35 7.74 8.75 18.19
N THR A 36 7.97 9.99 17.78
CA THR A 36 9.19 10.77 18.05
C THR A 36 8.81 12.18 18.52
N ASP A 37 9.79 12.94 19.01
CA ASP A 37 9.59 14.36 19.35
C ASP A 37 9.14 15.21 18.14
N ALA A 38 9.40 14.74 16.92
CA ALA A 38 9.10 15.43 15.66
C ALA A 38 7.81 14.95 14.97
N GLY A 39 7.13 13.93 15.49
CA GLY A 39 5.92 13.35 14.89
C GLY A 39 5.88 11.82 14.92
N THR A 40 4.97 11.24 14.14
CA THR A 40 4.80 9.77 14.03
C THR A 40 5.09 9.29 12.61
N TYR A 41 5.60 8.07 12.47
CA TYR A 41 5.79 7.38 11.19
C TYR A 41 5.55 5.88 11.36
N ASN A 42 5.39 5.16 10.24
CA ASN A 42 5.27 3.69 10.25
C ASN A 42 6.64 3.05 9.98
N GLU A 43 7.13 2.27 10.93
CA GLU A 43 8.28 1.39 10.75
C GLU A 43 7.81 0.07 10.10
N ILE A 44 8.39 -0.28 8.95
CA ILE A 44 8.07 -1.50 8.21
C ILE A 44 9.22 -2.50 8.28
N THR A 45 8.90 -3.78 8.22
CA THR A 45 9.89 -4.85 8.08
C THR A 45 10.39 -4.97 6.64
N VAL A 46 11.51 -5.66 6.44
CA VAL A 46 12.04 -5.96 5.09
C VAL A 46 11.04 -6.75 4.24
N ALA A 47 10.27 -7.65 4.85
CA ALA A 47 9.25 -8.43 4.15
C ALA A 47 8.09 -7.56 3.65
N GLU A 48 7.73 -6.53 4.40
CA GLU A 48 6.72 -5.54 4.02
C GLU A 48 7.25 -4.54 2.99
N LEU A 49 8.54 -4.18 3.05
CA LEU A 49 9.18 -3.31 2.05
C LEU A 49 9.26 -3.97 0.66
N ASN A 50 9.53 -5.27 0.59
CA ASN A 50 9.76 -5.96 -0.69
C ASN A 50 8.65 -5.75 -1.75
N PRO A 51 7.35 -5.90 -1.44
CA PRO A 51 6.30 -5.59 -2.42
C PRO A 51 6.18 -4.09 -2.75
N LEU A 52 6.66 -3.18 -1.90
CA LEU A 52 6.58 -1.73 -2.13
C LEU A 52 7.65 -1.24 -3.11
N LEU A 53 8.75 -1.98 -3.29
CA LEU A 53 9.81 -1.66 -4.26
C LEU A 53 9.30 -1.64 -5.71
N ASP A 54 8.21 -2.35 -5.99
CA ASP A 54 7.58 -2.41 -7.32
C ASP A 54 6.22 -1.68 -7.36
N ASP A 55 5.80 -1.07 -6.24
CA ASP A 55 4.50 -0.41 -6.12
C ASP A 55 4.59 1.06 -6.58
N PRO A 56 3.91 1.45 -7.67
CA PRO A 56 3.99 2.81 -8.21
C PRO A 56 3.32 3.87 -7.32
N GLN A 57 2.66 3.47 -6.23
CA GLN A 57 2.09 4.40 -5.26
C GLN A 57 3.10 4.94 -4.25
N PHE A 58 4.29 4.33 -4.17
CA PHE A 58 5.35 4.73 -3.25
C PHE A 58 6.58 5.20 -4.01
N ILE A 59 7.34 6.09 -3.35
CA ILE A 59 8.68 6.47 -3.77
C ILE A 59 9.63 5.92 -2.70
N VAL A 60 10.53 5.03 -3.09
CA VAL A 60 11.53 4.45 -2.20
C VAL A 60 12.83 5.24 -2.32
N VAL A 61 13.23 5.88 -1.22
CA VAL A 61 14.42 6.73 -1.16
C VAL A 61 15.50 6.09 -0.30
N ASN A 62 16.67 5.81 -0.87
CA ASN A 62 17.85 5.44 -0.11
C ASN A 62 18.53 6.68 0.48
N THR A 63 18.59 6.75 1.81
CA THR A 63 19.13 7.89 2.54
C THR A 63 20.47 7.60 3.23
N HIS A 64 21.05 6.42 3.00
CA HIS A 64 22.21 5.93 3.74
C HIS A 64 23.51 6.69 3.40
N LEU A 65 24.23 7.10 4.45
CA LEU A 65 25.56 7.70 4.36
C LEU A 65 26.52 6.95 5.30
N PRO A 66 27.73 6.54 4.85
CA PRO A 66 28.26 6.68 3.49
C PRO A 66 27.51 5.80 2.47
N PHE A 67 27.47 6.23 1.22
CA PHE A 67 26.81 5.46 0.15
C PHE A 67 27.41 4.05 0.04
N ALA A 68 26.55 3.04 0.10
CA ALA A 68 26.93 1.62 0.12
C ALA A 68 26.25 0.81 -1.00
N GLY A 69 25.64 1.48 -1.98
CA GLY A 69 24.78 0.87 -2.99
C GLY A 69 23.30 0.97 -2.65
N ASP A 70 22.47 0.70 -3.66
CA ASP A 70 21.01 0.76 -3.56
C ASP A 70 20.38 -0.64 -3.51
N ILE A 71 19.21 -0.72 -2.90
CA ILE A 71 18.35 -1.88 -3.03
C ILE A 71 17.76 -1.85 -4.45
N PRO A 72 17.78 -2.95 -5.22
CA PRO A 72 17.10 -3.00 -6.52
C PRO A 72 15.63 -2.57 -6.38
N GLY A 73 15.17 -1.66 -7.24
CA GLY A 73 13.83 -1.06 -7.14
C GLY A 73 13.76 0.22 -6.28
N THR A 74 14.90 0.72 -5.79
CA THR A 74 14.96 2.08 -5.20
C THR A 74 14.79 3.12 -6.31
N ASP A 75 13.93 4.11 -6.08
CA ASP A 75 13.65 5.19 -7.04
C ASP A 75 14.71 6.30 -7.00
N LEU A 76 15.09 6.71 -5.79
CA LEU A 76 15.98 7.84 -5.55
C LEU A 76 17.04 7.49 -4.51
N SER A 77 18.25 8.03 -4.69
CA SER A 77 19.35 7.90 -3.73
C SER A 77 19.79 9.30 -3.30
N ILE A 78 19.23 9.76 -2.19
CA ILE A 78 19.44 11.11 -1.64
C ILE A 78 19.96 10.97 -0.22
N PRO A 79 21.24 11.31 0.06
CA PRO A 79 21.79 11.28 1.41
C PRO A 79 20.90 12.04 2.40
N TYR A 80 20.75 11.53 3.62
CA TYR A 80 19.82 12.11 4.60
C TYR A 80 20.06 13.61 4.86
N ASP A 81 21.32 14.06 4.77
CA ASP A 81 21.75 15.45 5.00
C ASP A 81 21.44 16.41 3.83
N GLN A 82 20.95 15.88 2.70
CA GLN A 82 20.60 16.62 1.50
C GLN A 82 19.11 16.56 1.15
N LEU A 83 18.29 15.82 1.91
CA LEU A 83 16.87 15.62 1.65
C LEU A 83 16.08 16.93 1.53
N GLU A 84 16.34 17.92 2.40
CA GLU A 84 15.65 19.21 2.37
C GLU A 84 15.82 19.96 1.03
N GLN A 85 16.93 19.72 0.32
CA GLN A 85 17.24 20.36 -0.95
C GLN A 85 16.58 19.66 -2.14
N HIS A 86 15.99 18.47 -1.92
CA HIS A 86 15.42 17.60 -2.95
C HIS A 86 13.92 17.34 -2.72
N LEU A 87 13.25 18.16 -1.89
CA LEU A 87 11.81 18.00 -1.60
C LEU A 87 10.92 18.17 -2.83
N ASP A 88 11.41 18.76 -3.92
CA ASP A 88 10.71 18.84 -5.20
C ASP A 88 10.63 17.50 -5.95
N GLN A 89 11.40 16.50 -5.50
CA GLN A 89 11.44 15.15 -6.07
C GLN A 89 10.60 14.14 -5.26
N LEU A 90 10.05 14.54 -4.11
CA LEU A 90 9.29 13.71 -3.17
C LEU A 90 7.81 14.10 -3.14
#